data_AF-A0A946ITG4-F1
#
_entry.id   AF-A0A946ITG4-F1
#
_cell.length_a   1.000
_cell.length_b   1.000
_cell.length_c   1.000
_cell.angle_alpha   90.00
_cell.angle_beta   90.00
_cell.angle_gamma   90.00
#
_symmetry.space_group_name_H-M   'P 1'
#
loop_
_entity.id
_entity.type
_entity.pdbx_description
1 polymer ?
#
loop_
_entity_poly.entity_id
_entity_poly.type
_entity_poly.pdbx_seq_one_letter_code
_entity_poly.pdbx_strand_id
1 'polypeptide(L)'
;MKKYSSIGELLIDYRTLNNISQIELASKFDLDVRTIQRWEKNITLLKADKEEEMVDITFIPYQVIRNLNAPVSIPTFYDFNTRKYSLSAIAKELPNPNWIKSKMNNTTERLRTISHNSDIDDIIRCSLVQKHISKPIRKELILKAVALLPELNSILFDNSGYYAGHSVFLPISQISYNKVKNKSIKEEDLSVLDLIDYKKEANPIFYDYDISADCNENLYYIAGGVMKFFSKLENKKYLYASYASRNDTYELNEQLGISIVLENKTKQKELKSNALLRLYEGHFEKFFNN
;
A
#
# COMPACT_ATOMS: atom_id res chain seq x y z
N MET A 1 -6.71 5.19 -12.51
CA MET A 1 -6.13 6.55 -12.36
C MET A 1 -6.80 7.57 -13.27
N LYS A 2 -7.36 8.63 -12.69
CA LYS A 2 -7.85 9.84 -13.39
C LYS A 2 -6.70 10.85 -13.54
N LYS A 3 -6.68 11.63 -14.63
CA LYS A 3 -5.74 12.76 -14.79
C LYS A 3 -6.31 13.98 -14.07
N TYR A 4 -5.51 14.60 -13.23
CA TYR A 4 -5.82 15.89 -12.60
C TYR A 4 -4.92 16.96 -13.19
N SER A 5 -5.50 18.11 -13.52
CA SER A 5 -4.75 19.26 -14.05
C SER A 5 -4.63 20.39 -13.03
N SER A 6 -5.37 20.33 -11.92
CA SER A 6 -5.29 21.29 -10.81
C SER A 6 -5.60 20.63 -9.48
N ILE A 7 -5.20 21.27 -8.38
CA ILE A 7 -5.54 20.84 -7.03
C ILE A 7 -7.05 20.91 -6.78
N GLY A 8 -7.73 21.88 -7.41
CA GLY A 8 -9.17 22.05 -7.27
C GLY A 8 -9.99 20.86 -7.77
N GLU A 9 -9.64 20.32 -8.94
CA GLU A 9 -10.26 19.10 -9.48
C GLU A 9 -10.07 17.90 -8.54
N LEU A 10 -8.89 17.77 -7.94
CA LEU A 10 -8.57 16.70 -7.00
C LEU A 10 -9.40 16.81 -5.72
N LEU A 11 -9.55 18.03 -5.19
CA LEU A 11 -10.31 18.30 -3.98
C LEU A 11 -11.81 18.01 -4.14
N ILE A 12 -12.39 18.40 -5.27
CA ILE A 12 -13.80 18.10 -5.58
C ILE A 12 -14.04 16.58 -5.59
N ASP A 13 -13.14 15.83 -6.23
CA ASP A 13 -13.23 14.36 -6.27
C ASP A 13 -13.03 13.75 -4.88
N TYR A 14 -12.01 14.18 -4.12
CA TYR A 14 -11.79 13.73 -2.75
C TYR A 14 -13.06 13.93 -1.90
N ARG A 15 -13.65 15.12 -2.00
CA ARG A 15 -14.81 15.52 -1.23
C ARG A 15 -16.06 14.72 -1.63
N THR A 16 -16.24 14.47 -2.93
CA THR A 16 -17.31 13.62 -3.46
C THR A 16 -17.17 12.17 -3.00
N LEU A 17 -15.95 11.62 -3.06
CA LEU A 17 -15.66 10.24 -2.65
C LEU A 17 -15.89 10.01 -1.15
N ASN A 18 -15.59 11.02 -0.34
CA ASN A 18 -15.75 10.97 1.12
C ASN A 18 -17.12 11.48 1.59
N ASN A 19 -18.02 11.84 0.67
CA ASN A 19 -19.36 12.37 0.96
C ASN A 19 -19.36 13.52 1.99
N ILE A 20 -18.44 14.47 1.82
CA ILE A 20 -18.32 15.66 2.68
C ILE A 20 -18.66 16.94 1.91
N SER A 21 -19.11 17.96 2.63
CA SER A 21 -19.43 19.30 2.10
C SER A 21 -18.20 20.21 2.13
N GLN A 22 -18.26 21.35 1.41
CA GLN A 22 -17.17 22.34 1.48
C GLN A 22 -16.99 22.90 2.90
N ILE A 23 -18.08 22.98 3.68
CA ILE A 23 -18.07 23.46 5.07
C ILE A 23 -17.34 22.45 5.96
N GLU A 24 -17.66 21.15 5.83
CA GLU A 24 -16.97 20.10 6.59
C GLU A 24 -15.50 20.00 6.21
N LEU A 25 -15.16 20.17 4.92
CA LEU A 25 -13.77 20.23 4.50
C LEU A 25 -13.06 21.45 5.13
N ALA A 26 -13.68 22.63 5.09
CA ALA A 26 -13.11 23.85 5.67
C ALA A 26 -12.86 23.71 7.18
N SER A 27 -13.80 23.07 7.89
CA SER A 27 -13.67 22.73 9.31
C SER A 27 -12.46 21.84 9.61
N LYS A 28 -12.13 20.88 8.73
CA LYS A 28 -10.93 20.03 8.90
C LYS A 28 -9.61 20.81 8.83
N PHE A 29 -9.57 21.89 8.05
CA PHE A 29 -8.38 22.76 7.90
C PHE A 29 -8.37 23.97 8.85
N ASP A 30 -9.42 24.14 9.67
CA ASP A 30 -9.67 25.34 10.47
C ASP A 30 -9.66 26.63 9.60
N LEU A 31 -10.41 26.59 8.49
CA LEU A 31 -10.49 27.68 7.51
C LEU A 31 -11.92 28.13 7.24
N ASP A 32 -12.05 29.36 6.72
CA ASP A 32 -13.31 29.84 6.15
C ASP A 32 -13.63 29.06 4.85
N VAL A 33 -14.91 28.72 4.66
CA VAL A 33 -15.39 27.97 3.48
C VAL A 33 -15.05 28.63 2.15
N ARG A 34 -14.93 29.97 2.10
CA ARG A 34 -14.50 30.71 0.91
C ARG A 34 -13.08 30.34 0.49
N THR A 35 -12.22 29.93 1.42
CA THR A 35 -10.86 29.46 1.11
C THR A 35 -10.91 28.14 0.35
N ILE A 36 -11.71 27.18 0.83
CA ILE A 36 -11.95 25.91 0.11
C ILE A 36 -12.56 26.18 -1.27
N GLN A 37 -13.53 27.09 -1.37
CA GLN A 37 -14.13 27.47 -2.66
C GLN A 37 -13.11 28.06 -3.65
N ARG A 38 -12.14 28.84 -3.16
CA ARG A 38 -11.05 29.38 -4.00
C ARG A 38 -10.08 28.29 -4.45
N TRP A 39 -9.75 27.33 -3.56
CA TRP A 39 -8.92 26.17 -3.92
C TRP A 39 -9.60 25.27 -4.96
N GLU A 40 -10.88 24.93 -4.77
CA GLU A 40 -11.65 24.13 -5.73
C GLU A 40 -11.79 24.82 -7.10
N LYS A 41 -11.83 26.15 -7.13
CA LYS A 41 -11.85 26.96 -8.36
C LYS A 41 -10.45 27.27 -8.91
N ASN A 42 -9.39 26.76 -8.28
CA ASN A 42 -8.00 27.03 -8.64
C ASN A 42 -7.65 28.54 -8.72
N ILE A 43 -8.28 29.37 -7.88
CA ILE A 43 -8.06 30.83 -7.85
C ILE A 43 -6.80 31.19 -7.05
N THR A 44 -6.52 30.44 -5.99
CA THR A 44 -5.36 30.65 -5.11
C THR A 44 -4.66 29.33 -4.87
N LEU A 45 -3.32 29.38 -4.83
CA LEU A 45 -2.49 28.26 -4.42
C LEU A 45 -2.53 28.07 -2.90
N LEU A 46 -2.22 26.86 -2.46
CA LEU A 46 -1.95 26.56 -1.06
C LEU A 46 -0.58 27.12 -0.67
N LYS A 47 -0.50 27.64 0.55
CA LYS A 47 0.76 27.94 1.20
C LYS A 47 1.40 26.64 1.70
N ALA A 48 2.71 26.67 1.96
CA ALA A 48 3.48 25.48 2.35
C ALA A 48 2.87 24.75 3.55
N ASP A 49 2.53 25.46 4.62
CA ASP A 49 1.85 24.92 5.81
C ASP A 49 0.55 24.18 5.46
N LYS A 50 -0.20 24.70 4.47
CA LYS A 50 -1.43 24.07 4.00
C LYS A 50 -1.21 22.90 3.06
N GLU A 51 -0.06 22.77 2.41
CA GLU A 51 0.30 21.53 1.70
C GLU A 51 0.52 20.38 2.68
N GLU A 52 1.18 20.64 3.82
CA GLU A 52 1.42 19.62 4.85
C GLU A 52 0.09 19.16 5.47
N GLU A 53 -0.74 20.11 5.91
CA GLU A 53 -2.08 19.81 6.43
C GLU A 53 -2.94 19.05 5.40
N MET A 54 -2.76 19.33 4.10
CA MET A 54 -3.47 18.61 3.04
C MET A 54 -3.09 17.14 3.02
N VAL A 55 -1.81 16.81 3.14
CA VAL A 55 -1.35 15.42 3.25
C VAL A 55 -1.97 14.78 4.48
N ASP A 56 -1.91 15.46 5.62
CA ASP A 56 -2.38 14.92 6.89
C ASP A 56 -3.88 14.72 6.95
N ILE A 57 -4.69 15.56 6.30
CA ILE A 57 -6.15 15.44 6.29
C ILE A 57 -6.60 14.44 5.22
N THR A 58 -6.04 14.51 4.02
CA THR A 58 -6.55 13.76 2.86
C THR A 58 -5.87 12.41 2.65
N PHE A 59 -4.68 12.23 3.24
CA PHE A 59 -3.77 11.11 2.98
C PHE A 59 -3.29 11.00 1.54
N ILE A 60 -3.48 12.02 0.71
CA ILE A 60 -2.97 12.06 -0.66
C ILE A 60 -1.44 12.20 -0.59
N PRO A 61 -0.66 11.50 -1.44
CA PRO A 61 0.79 11.65 -1.46
C PRO A 61 1.22 13.11 -1.65
N TYR A 62 2.20 13.55 -0.87
CA TYR A 62 2.69 14.94 -0.90
C TYR A 62 3.08 15.40 -2.31
N GLN A 63 3.77 14.53 -3.07
CA GLN A 63 4.14 14.82 -4.45
C GLN A 63 2.94 15.15 -5.36
N VAL A 64 1.78 14.51 -5.16
CA VAL A 64 0.56 14.80 -5.94
C VAL A 64 0.05 16.21 -5.61
N ILE A 65 0.00 16.55 -4.32
CA ILE A 65 -0.45 17.87 -3.86
C ILE A 65 0.50 18.95 -4.41
N ARG A 66 1.81 18.78 -4.23
CA ARG A 66 2.82 19.73 -4.68
C ARG A 66 2.83 19.93 -6.19
N ASN A 67 2.68 18.85 -6.98
CA ASN A 67 2.61 18.95 -8.43
C ASN A 67 1.43 19.78 -8.91
N LEU A 68 0.26 19.57 -8.30
CA LEU A 68 -0.99 20.22 -8.69
C LEU A 68 -1.14 21.63 -8.10
N ASN A 69 -0.37 21.94 -7.06
CA ASN A 69 -0.31 23.25 -6.41
C ASN A 69 0.83 24.15 -6.93
N ALA A 70 1.63 23.68 -7.88
CA ALA A 70 2.69 24.50 -8.48
C ALA A 70 2.10 25.70 -9.27
N PRO A 71 2.81 26.85 -9.38
CA PRO A 71 2.36 28.00 -10.17
C PRO A 71 2.04 27.65 -11.62
N VAL A 72 2.82 26.72 -12.18
CA VAL A 72 2.47 25.98 -13.39
C VAL A 72 2.25 24.54 -12.95
N SER A 73 0.98 24.16 -12.82
CA SER A 73 0.58 22.82 -12.40
C SER A 73 1.21 21.76 -13.30
N ILE A 74 1.73 20.69 -12.68
CA ILE A 74 2.23 19.49 -13.35
C ILE A 74 1.10 18.47 -13.35
N PRO A 75 0.42 18.23 -14.50
CA PRO A 75 -0.72 17.32 -14.52
C PRO A 75 -0.32 15.92 -14.07
N THR A 76 -1.06 15.38 -13.12
CA THR A 76 -0.71 14.14 -12.42
C THR A 76 -1.87 13.16 -12.53
N PHE A 77 -1.57 11.92 -12.90
CA PHE A 77 -2.55 10.84 -12.81
C PHE A 77 -2.59 10.32 -11.38
N TYR A 78 -3.78 10.16 -10.80
CA TYR A 78 -3.94 9.68 -9.43
C TYR A 78 -5.16 8.75 -9.30
N ASP A 79 -5.09 7.81 -8.35
CA ASP A 79 -6.18 6.89 -8.03
C ASP A 79 -6.34 6.77 -6.51
N PHE A 80 -7.46 7.28 -6.00
CA PHE A 80 -7.79 7.24 -4.57
C PHE A 80 -7.89 5.83 -4.00
N ASN A 81 -8.27 4.82 -4.79
CA ASN A 81 -8.47 3.45 -4.27
C ASN A 81 -7.14 2.73 -4.02
N THR A 82 -6.09 3.11 -4.74
CA THR A 82 -4.76 2.48 -4.63
C THR A 82 -3.71 3.42 -4.05
N ARG A 83 -4.08 4.70 -3.84
CA ARG A 83 -3.18 5.80 -3.47
C ARG A 83 -2.00 5.97 -4.44
N LYS A 84 -2.11 5.47 -5.67
CA LYS A 84 -1.03 5.54 -6.65
C LYS A 84 -1.14 6.76 -7.56
N TYR A 85 -0.01 7.35 -7.87
CA TYR A 85 0.14 8.40 -8.86
C TYR A 85 1.16 8.06 -9.95
N SER A 86 1.07 8.80 -11.06
CA SER A 86 2.05 8.78 -12.16
C SER A 86 2.06 10.13 -12.87
N LEU A 87 3.23 10.54 -13.37
CA LEU A 87 3.38 11.76 -14.18
C LEU A 87 3.19 11.51 -15.67
N SER A 88 3.15 10.25 -16.11
CA SER A 88 2.99 9.88 -17.51
C SER A 88 1.89 8.83 -17.68
N ALA A 89 1.32 8.76 -18.88
CA ALA A 89 0.32 7.74 -19.18
C ALA A 89 0.91 6.32 -19.19
N ILE A 90 2.18 6.18 -19.57
CA ILE A 90 2.88 4.90 -19.68
C ILE A 90 3.20 4.33 -18.30
N ALA A 91 3.58 5.17 -17.33
CA ALA A 91 3.96 4.72 -15.99
C ALA A 91 2.76 4.49 -15.04
N LYS A 92 1.52 4.43 -15.56
CA LYS A 92 0.33 4.14 -14.74
C LYS A 92 0.18 2.68 -14.38
N GLU A 93 0.48 1.80 -15.34
CA GLU A 93 0.30 0.36 -15.20
C GLU A 93 1.38 -0.21 -14.31
N LEU A 94 1.09 -1.32 -13.62
CA LEU A 94 2.13 -1.99 -12.84
C LEU A 94 3.25 -2.44 -13.78
N PRO A 95 4.50 -2.29 -13.33
CA PRO A 95 5.62 -2.61 -14.19
C PRO A 95 5.79 -4.11 -14.36
N ASN A 96 6.45 -4.48 -15.46
CA ASN A 96 6.82 -5.86 -15.71
C ASN A 96 7.70 -6.38 -14.55
N PRO A 97 7.43 -7.56 -13.96
CA PRO A 97 8.20 -8.11 -12.83
C PRO A 97 9.67 -8.37 -13.16
N ASN A 98 10.03 -8.54 -14.43
CA ASN A 98 11.43 -8.60 -14.84
C ASN A 98 12.19 -7.29 -14.52
N TRP A 99 11.49 -6.16 -14.43
CA TRP A 99 12.08 -4.92 -13.95
C TRP A 99 12.39 -5.00 -12.46
N ILE A 100 11.50 -5.59 -11.66
CA ILE A 100 11.76 -5.88 -10.23
C ILE A 100 13.01 -6.77 -10.13
N LYS A 101 13.09 -7.85 -10.93
CA LYS A 101 14.25 -8.75 -10.95
C LYS A 101 15.55 -8.03 -11.31
N SER A 102 15.55 -7.24 -12.39
CA SER A 102 16.74 -6.55 -12.88
C SER A 102 17.21 -5.40 -11.98
N LYS A 103 16.30 -4.85 -11.15
CA LYS A 103 16.57 -3.71 -10.27
C LYS A 103 16.54 -4.06 -8.79
N MET A 104 16.35 -5.33 -8.39
CA MET A 104 16.25 -5.74 -6.97
C MET A 104 17.50 -5.42 -6.12
N ASN A 105 18.64 -5.18 -6.77
CA ASN A 105 19.88 -4.77 -6.09
C ASN A 105 19.97 -3.26 -5.86
N ASN A 106 19.12 -2.45 -6.51
CA ASN A 106 19.05 -1.03 -6.25
C ASN A 106 18.40 -0.80 -4.88
N THR A 107 19.02 0.05 -4.09
CA THR A 107 18.55 0.38 -2.74
C THR A 107 18.37 1.88 -2.61
N THR A 108 17.63 2.30 -1.60
CA THR A 108 17.42 3.69 -1.25
C THR A 108 17.43 3.81 0.26
N GLU A 109 18.03 4.87 0.79
CA GLU A 109 18.01 5.16 2.23
C GLU A 109 16.60 5.53 2.72
N ARG A 110 15.70 5.87 1.80
CA ARG A 110 14.28 6.15 2.07
C ARG A 110 13.49 4.93 2.53
N LEU A 111 13.96 3.74 2.17
CA LEU A 111 13.36 2.46 2.57
C LEU A 111 14.11 1.96 3.80
N ARG A 112 13.41 1.84 4.93
CA ARG A 112 13.98 1.36 6.19
C ARG A 112 13.03 0.41 6.89
N THR A 113 13.54 -0.35 7.85
CA THR A 113 12.70 -1.14 8.76
C THR A 113 11.75 -0.22 9.53
N ILE A 114 10.53 -0.70 9.77
CA ILE A 114 9.53 -0.03 10.60
C ILE A 114 10.09 0.08 12.02
N SER A 115 10.09 1.27 12.63
CA SER A 115 10.73 1.46 13.94
C SER A 115 10.02 2.45 14.86
N HIS A 116 9.10 3.27 14.35
CA HIS A 116 8.38 4.27 15.14
C HIS A 116 6.89 3.96 15.19
N ASN A 117 6.20 4.38 16.26
CA ASN A 117 4.74 4.24 16.34
C ASN A 117 4.01 4.98 15.22
N SER A 118 4.53 6.13 14.79
CA SER A 118 4.00 6.90 13.67
C SER A 118 4.05 6.13 12.34
N ASP A 119 5.09 5.31 12.14
CA ASP A 119 5.18 4.43 10.96
C ASP A 119 3.99 3.47 10.90
N ILE A 120 3.63 2.91 12.06
CA ILE A 120 2.51 1.98 12.19
C ILE A 120 1.18 2.70 12.00
N ASP A 121 1.07 3.96 12.45
CA ASP A 121 -0.11 4.79 12.23
C ASP A 121 -0.34 5.02 10.73
N ASP A 122 0.71 5.34 9.97
CA ASP A 122 0.64 5.48 8.51
C ASP A 122 0.27 4.18 7.78
N ILE A 123 0.84 3.06 8.22
CA ILE A 123 0.51 1.72 7.69
C ILE A 123 -0.98 1.42 7.91
N ILE A 124 -1.46 1.56 9.15
CA ILE A 124 -2.86 1.32 9.50
C ILE A 124 -3.78 2.23 8.68
N ARG A 125 -3.44 3.51 8.56
CA ARG A 125 -4.18 4.47 7.75
C ARG A 125 -4.23 4.06 6.28
N CYS A 126 -3.13 3.52 5.74
CA CYS A 126 -3.06 2.99 4.39
C CYS A 126 -3.90 1.73 4.19
N SER A 127 -3.85 0.77 5.11
CA SER A 127 -4.64 -0.47 5.00
C SER A 127 -6.15 -0.16 5.01
N LEU A 128 -6.59 0.86 5.74
CA LEU A 128 -7.99 1.32 5.75
C LEU A 128 -8.49 1.92 4.42
N VAL A 129 -7.60 2.27 3.49
CA VAL A 129 -7.98 2.64 2.11
C VAL A 129 -8.56 1.42 1.37
N GLN A 130 -8.15 0.22 1.76
CA GLN A 130 -8.62 -1.02 1.15
C GLN A 130 -10.00 -1.39 1.69
N LYS A 131 -11.03 -1.29 0.83
CA LYS A 131 -12.44 -1.50 1.20
C LYS A 131 -12.74 -2.82 1.94
N HIS A 132 -11.94 -3.86 1.73
CA HIS A 132 -12.15 -5.15 2.37
C HIS A 132 -11.65 -5.23 3.82
N ILE A 133 -10.79 -4.29 4.22
CA ILE A 133 -10.24 -4.17 5.57
C ILE A 133 -11.21 -3.29 6.38
N SER A 134 -12.09 -3.94 7.15
CA SER A 134 -12.98 -3.26 8.08
C SER A 134 -12.28 -2.87 9.38
N LYS A 135 -11.29 -3.67 9.79
CA LYS A 135 -10.51 -3.46 10.99
C LYS A 135 -9.04 -3.78 10.67
N PRO A 136 -8.10 -2.86 10.92
CA PRO A 136 -6.69 -3.12 10.69
C PRO A 136 -6.17 -4.14 11.73
N ILE A 137 -5.06 -4.79 11.42
CA ILE A 137 -4.36 -5.62 12.41
C ILE A 137 -3.85 -4.76 13.58
N ARG A 138 -3.63 -5.42 14.71
CA ARG A 138 -3.17 -4.78 15.95
C ARG A 138 -1.74 -4.26 15.83
N LYS A 139 -1.44 -3.11 16.43
CA LYS A 139 -0.10 -2.51 16.46
C LYS A 139 0.94 -3.47 17.04
N GLU A 140 0.57 -4.21 18.09
CA GLU A 140 1.45 -5.16 18.76
C GLU A 140 1.83 -6.34 17.84
N LEU A 141 0.93 -6.72 16.92
CA LEU A 141 1.21 -7.75 15.92
C LEU A 141 2.28 -7.27 14.94
N ILE A 142 2.15 -6.04 14.44
CA ILE A 142 3.15 -5.43 13.53
C ILE A 142 4.50 -5.31 14.24
N LEU A 143 4.54 -4.78 15.47
CA LEU A 143 5.77 -4.67 16.25
C LEU A 143 6.46 -6.03 16.44
N LYS A 144 5.70 -7.07 16.76
CA LYS A 144 6.26 -8.42 16.94
C LYS A 144 6.73 -9.01 15.60
N ALA A 145 6.03 -8.77 14.51
CA ALA A 145 6.44 -9.19 13.17
C ALA A 145 7.74 -8.51 12.72
N VAL A 146 7.88 -7.20 12.97
CA VAL A 146 9.12 -6.44 12.73
C VAL A 146 10.29 -7.05 13.50
N ALA A 147 10.09 -7.40 14.77
CA ALA A 147 11.15 -8.00 15.58
C ALA A 147 11.59 -9.39 15.08
N LEU A 148 10.69 -10.16 14.47
CA LEU A 148 10.97 -11.50 13.95
C LEU A 148 11.51 -11.47 12.51
N LEU A 149 11.08 -10.50 11.72
CA LEU A 149 11.30 -10.43 10.27
C LEU A 149 11.49 -8.97 9.82
N PRO A 150 12.55 -8.27 10.28
CA PRO A 150 12.76 -6.85 10.01
C PRO A 150 13.04 -6.54 8.52
N GLU A 151 13.51 -7.53 7.75
CA GLU A 151 13.87 -7.37 6.35
C GLU A 151 12.66 -7.26 5.42
N LEU A 152 11.52 -7.86 5.79
CA LEU A 152 10.27 -7.78 5.04
C LEU A 152 9.28 -6.77 5.62
N ASN A 153 9.51 -6.31 6.85
CA ASN A 153 8.67 -5.32 7.51
C ASN A 153 9.32 -3.93 7.42
N SER A 154 9.03 -3.22 6.32
CA SER A 154 9.71 -1.99 5.92
C SER A 154 8.73 -0.88 5.56
N ILE A 155 9.18 0.36 5.68
CA ILE A 155 8.43 1.58 5.36
C ILE A 155 9.30 2.50 4.52
N LEU A 156 8.66 3.23 3.60
CA LEU A 156 9.29 4.10 2.64
C LEU A 156 8.68 5.51 2.70
N PHE A 157 9.55 6.51 2.79
CA PHE A 157 9.18 7.93 2.73
C PHE A 157 9.64 8.57 1.41
N ASP A 158 8.98 9.61 0.94
CA ASP A 158 9.45 10.38 -0.21
C ASP A 158 10.64 11.28 0.16
N ASN A 159 11.21 11.98 -0.82
CA ASN A 159 12.34 12.89 -0.57
C ASN A 159 11.98 14.09 0.32
N SER A 160 10.68 14.35 0.54
CA SER A 160 10.17 15.41 1.42
C SER A 160 9.82 14.88 2.80
N GLY A 161 10.04 13.59 3.08
CA GLY A 161 9.79 12.97 4.38
C GLY A 161 8.36 12.49 4.60
N TYR A 162 7.51 12.45 3.57
CA TYR A 162 6.12 11.98 3.70
C TYR A 162 5.97 10.50 3.36
N TYR A 163 5.00 9.84 4.00
CA TYR A 163 4.71 8.43 3.78
C TYR A 163 4.40 8.11 2.31
N ALA A 164 5.18 7.18 1.74
CA ALA A 164 5.15 6.83 0.32
C ALA A 164 4.94 5.33 0.07
N GLY A 165 5.05 4.47 1.08
CA GLY A 165 4.72 3.05 0.95
C GLY A 165 5.26 2.21 2.10
N HIS A 166 4.93 0.92 2.09
CA HIS A 166 5.42 -0.05 3.06
C HIS A 166 5.32 -1.48 2.53
N SER A 167 5.88 -2.41 3.30
CA SER A 167 5.63 -3.83 3.23
C SER A 167 5.50 -4.38 4.65
N VAL A 168 4.44 -5.17 4.91
CA VAL A 168 4.17 -5.82 6.19
C VAL A 168 3.96 -7.31 5.97
N PHE A 169 4.83 -8.11 6.59
CA PHE A 169 4.82 -9.56 6.52
C PHE A 169 4.70 -10.18 7.90
N LEU A 170 3.75 -11.11 8.04
CA LEU A 170 3.55 -11.89 9.24
C LEU A 170 4.15 -13.30 9.04
N PRO A 171 5.25 -13.66 9.74
CA PRO A 171 5.70 -15.03 9.76
C PRO A 171 4.75 -15.85 10.64
N ILE A 172 3.86 -16.64 10.05
CA ILE A 172 2.82 -17.40 10.78
C ILE A 172 2.98 -18.91 10.65
N SER A 173 2.42 -19.64 11.61
CA SER A 173 2.37 -21.11 11.54
C SER A 173 1.41 -21.60 10.45
N GLN A 174 1.63 -22.82 9.96
CA GLN A 174 0.69 -23.49 9.05
C GLN A 174 -0.73 -23.60 9.65
N ILE A 175 -0.83 -23.80 10.97
CA ILE A 175 -2.11 -23.90 11.68
C ILE A 175 -2.86 -22.57 11.60
N SER A 176 -2.20 -21.46 11.94
CA SER A 176 -2.79 -20.12 11.89
C SER A 176 -3.14 -19.74 10.45
N TYR A 177 -2.28 -20.06 9.49
CA TYR A 177 -2.56 -19.85 8.07
C TYR A 177 -3.80 -20.60 7.60
N ASN A 178 -3.94 -21.89 7.95
CA ASN A 178 -5.11 -22.69 7.58
C ASN A 178 -6.41 -22.10 8.15
N LYS A 179 -6.38 -21.48 9.33
CA LYS A 179 -7.55 -20.77 9.89
C LYS A 179 -7.95 -19.57 9.03
N VAL A 180 -6.98 -18.77 8.60
CA VAL A 180 -7.20 -17.64 7.68
C VAL A 180 -7.72 -18.13 6.33
N LYS A 181 -7.05 -19.12 5.72
CA LYS A 181 -7.43 -19.73 4.44
C LYS A 181 -8.86 -20.28 4.44
N ASN A 182 -9.23 -20.98 5.51
CA ASN A 182 -10.57 -21.56 5.67
C ASN A 182 -11.61 -20.55 6.16
N LYS A 183 -11.24 -19.27 6.34
CA LYS A 183 -12.09 -18.19 6.86
C LYS A 183 -12.68 -18.49 8.24
N SER A 184 -12.02 -19.33 9.04
CA SER A 184 -12.43 -19.55 10.44
C SER A 184 -12.03 -18.37 11.33
N ILE A 185 -11.02 -17.61 10.91
CA ILE A 185 -10.66 -16.30 11.44
C ILE A 185 -10.39 -15.33 10.28
N LYS A 186 -10.41 -14.04 10.56
CA LYS A 186 -9.92 -13.00 9.65
C LYS A 186 -8.48 -12.60 10.00
N GLU A 187 -7.85 -11.84 9.12
CA GLU A 187 -6.51 -11.27 9.37
C GLU A 187 -6.47 -10.41 10.65
N GLU A 188 -7.53 -9.64 10.91
CA GLU A 188 -7.70 -8.80 12.11
C GLU A 188 -7.74 -9.59 13.44
N ASP A 189 -7.98 -10.90 13.38
CA ASP A 189 -8.05 -11.80 14.54
C ASP A 189 -6.67 -12.41 14.88
N LEU A 190 -5.69 -12.35 13.97
CA LEU A 190 -4.33 -12.85 14.22
C LEU A 190 -3.71 -12.12 15.42
N SER A 191 -2.92 -12.87 16.18
CA SER A 191 -2.28 -12.44 17.42
C SER A 191 -0.78 -12.69 17.41
N VAL A 192 -0.07 -12.10 18.37
CA VAL A 192 1.37 -12.34 18.55
C VAL A 192 1.71 -13.81 18.80
N LEU A 193 0.74 -14.63 19.25
CA LEU A 193 0.90 -16.06 19.47
C LEU A 193 0.83 -16.88 18.17
N ASP A 194 0.28 -16.29 17.10
CA ASP A 194 0.22 -16.92 15.78
C ASP A 194 1.54 -16.76 15.00
N LEU A 195 2.40 -15.84 15.47
CA LEU A 195 3.69 -15.56 14.86
C LEU A 195 4.73 -16.61 15.27
N ILE A 196 5.60 -16.96 14.32
CA ILE A 196 6.66 -17.96 14.48
C ILE A 196 8.04 -17.34 14.27
N ASP A 197 9.06 -18.00 14.82
CA ASP A 197 10.44 -17.77 14.41
C ASP A 197 10.72 -18.56 13.11
N TYR A 198 10.63 -17.88 11.98
CA TYR A 198 10.73 -18.50 10.65
C TYR A 198 12.05 -19.24 10.42
N LYS A 199 13.11 -18.91 11.17
CA LYS A 199 14.43 -19.57 11.06
C LYS A 199 14.44 -20.96 11.72
N LYS A 200 13.50 -21.24 12.62
CA LYS A 200 13.38 -22.53 13.33
C LYS A 200 12.35 -23.46 12.71
N GLU A 201 11.56 -22.96 11.77
CA GLU A 201 10.48 -23.71 11.14
C GLU A 201 10.94 -24.33 9.81
N ALA A 202 10.54 -25.59 9.59
CA ALA A 202 10.90 -26.30 8.36
C ALA A 202 10.15 -25.76 7.13
N ASN A 203 8.92 -25.30 7.31
CA ASN A 203 8.06 -24.75 6.26
C ASN A 203 7.35 -23.48 6.76
N PRO A 204 8.07 -22.37 6.96
CA PRO A 204 7.47 -21.12 7.43
C PRO A 204 6.49 -20.56 6.39
N ILE A 205 5.43 -19.92 6.88
CA ILE A 205 4.50 -19.16 6.04
C ILE A 205 4.84 -17.68 6.16
N PHE A 206 5.24 -17.07 5.04
CA PHE A 206 5.40 -15.62 4.94
C PHE A 206 4.10 -15.04 4.41
N TYR A 207 3.26 -14.58 5.34
CA TYR A 207 1.97 -14.00 5.01
C TYR A 207 2.13 -12.50 4.73
N ASP A 208 2.04 -12.11 3.47
CA ASP A 208 1.99 -10.71 3.03
C ASP A 208 0.62 -10.14 3.41
N TYR A 209 0.62 -9.31 4.46
CA TYR A 209 -0.58 -8.62 4.93
C TYR A 209 -0.86 -7.38 4.09
N ASP A 210 0.15 -6.57 3.82
CA ASP A 210 0.00 -5.36 3.02
C ASP A 210 1.32 -4.95 2.37
N ILE A 211 1.29 -4.74 1.05
CA ILE A 211 2.33 -4.07 0.28
C ILE A 211 1.67 -2.92 -0.46
N SER A 212 2.16 -1.72 -0.19
CA SER A 212 1.64 -0.50 -0.79
C SER A 212 2.77 0.44 -1.18
N ALA A 213 2.57 1.15 -2.28
CA ALA A 213 3.46 2.20 -2.75
C ALA A 213 2.61 3.23 -3.49
N ASP A 214 2.96 4.51 -3.35
CA ASP A 214 2.27 5.62 -3.99
C ASP A 214 2.66 5.84 -5.45
N CYS A 215 3.73 5.21 -5.94
CA CYS A 215 4.12 5.21 -7.34
C CYS A 215 4.92 3.95 -7.69
N ASN A 216 5.09 3.70 -8.99
CA ASN A 216 5.83 2.51 -9.45
C ASN A 216 7.32 2.54 -9.08
N GLU A 217 7.93 3.72 -8.97
CA GLU A 217 9.32 3.83 -8.53
C GLU A 217 9.48 3.32 -7.10
N ASN A 218 8.64 3.80 -6.18
CA ASN A 218 8.66 3.37 -4.79
C ASN A 218 8.29 1.89 -4.66
N LEU A 219 7.38 1.39 -5.50
CA LEU A 219 7.09 -0.04 -5.58
C LEU A 219 8.33 -0.86 -5.95
N TYR A 220 9.18 -0.39 -6.86
CA TYR A 220 10.40 -1.13 -7.21
C TYR A 220 11.36 -1.28 -6.03
N TYR A 221 11.52 -0.26 -5.20
CA TYR A 221 12.36 -0.36 -4.01
C TYR A 221 11.79 -1.35 -3.01
N ILE A 222 10.48 -1.27 -2.73
CA ILE A 222 9.79 -2.16 -1.78
C ILE A 222 9.81 -3.60 -2.29
N ALA A 223 9.29 -3.84 -3.49
CA ALA A 223 9.24 -5.18 -4.08
C ALA A 223 10.65 -5.74 -4.33
N GLY A 224 11.62 -4.90 -4.69
CA GLY A 224 13.02 -5.29 -4.82
C GLY A 224 13.60 -5.79 -3.50
N GLY A 225 13.31 -5.11 -2.38
CA GLY A 225 13.67 -5.56 -1.03
C GLY A 225 13.06 -6.93 -0.70
N VAL A 226 11.77 -7.11 -0.96
CA VAL A 226 11.06 -8.38 -0.74
C VAL A 226 11.68 -9.50 -1.58
N MET A 227 11.88 -9.28 -2.89
CA MET A 227 12.49 -10.28 -3.78
C MET A 227 13.93 -10.60 -3.38
N LYS A 228 14.71 -9.60 -2.95
CA LYS A 228 16.08 -9.79 -2.48
C LYS A 228 16.12 -10.71 -1.25
N PHE A 229 15.20 -10.54 -0.30
CA PHE A 229 15.06 -11.45 0.84
C PHE A 229 14.81 -12.89 0.39
N PHE A 230 13.78 -13.13 -0.43
CA PHE A 230 13.44 -14.48 -0.89
C PHE A 230 14.53 -15.13 -1.77
N SER A 231 15.25 -14.33 -2.55
CA SER A 231 16.38 -14.82 -3.35
C SER A 231 17.50 -15.38 -2.46
N LYS A 232 17.74 -14.74 -1.31
CA LYS A 232 18.80 -15.10 -0.36
C LYS A 232 18.35 -16.08 0.74
N LEU A 233 17.06 -16.34 0.85
CA LEU A 233 16.52 -17.26 1.85
C LEU A 233 17.13 -18.66 1.65
N GLU A 234 17.85 -19.18 2.65
CA GLU A 234 18.53 -20.47 2.56
C GLU A 234 17.53 -21.62 2.49
N ASN A 235 16.50 -21.59 3.35
CA ASN A 235 15.42 -22.56 3.31
C ASN A 235 14.45 -22.23 2.17
N LYS A 236 14.54 -22.96 1.05
CA LYS A 236 13.61 -22.83 -0.07
C LYS A 236 12.25 -23.50 0.16
N LYS A 237 12.10 -24.27 1.24
CA LYS A 237 10.80 -24.82 1.66
C LYS A 237 10.07 -23.77 2.51
N TYR A 238 9.26 -22.95 1.87
CA TYR A 238 8.41 -21.95 2.52
C TYR A 238 7.13 -21.76 1.71
N LEU A 239 6.11 -21.14 2.29
CA LEU A 239 4.95 -20.69 1.51
C LEU A 239 4.85 -19.17 1.59
N TYR A 240 4.76 -18.52 0.42
CA TYR A 240 4.23 -17.16 0.34
C TYR A 240 2.71 -17.23 0.24
N ALA A 241 2.04 -16.41 1.04
CA ALA A 241 0.59 -16.24 0.92
C ALA A 241 0.20 -14.78 1.08
N SER A 242 -0.81 -14.32 0.35
CA SER A 242 -1.34 -12.97 0.48
C SER A 242 -2.84 -12.91 0.21
N TYR A 243 -3.52 -11.96 0.83
CA TYR A 243 -4.94 -11.70 0.57
C TYR A 243 -5.11 -10.32 -0.07
N ALA A 244 -5.45 -10.29 -1.35
CA ALA A 244 -5.45 -9.06 -2.12
C ALA A 244 -6.81 -8.77 -2.75
N SER A 245 -7.23 -7.50 -2.70
CA SER A 245 -8.43 -7.01 -3.40
C SER A 245 -8.13 -6.04 -4.53
N ARG A 246 -6.86 -5.73 -4.78
CA ARG A 246 -6.46 -4.79 -5.83
C ARG A 246 -6.70 -5.38 -7.22
N ASN A 247 -7.12 -4.54 -8.16
CA ASN A 247 -7.37 -4.96 -9.54
C ASN A 247 -6.11 -4.95 -10.40
N ASP A 248 -5.08 -4.20 -10.02
CA ASP A 248 -3.86 -4.04 -10.80
C ASP A 248 -2.84 -5.18 -10.59
N THR A 249 -3.06 -6.09 -9.63
CA THR A 249 -2.04 -7.08 -9.20
C THR A 249 -2.19 -8.48 -9.77
N TYR A 250 -3.17 -8.75 -10.64
CA TYR A 250 -3.39 -10.11 -11.19
C TYR A 250 -2.18 -10.64 -11.97
N GLU A 251 -1.79 -9.91 -13.01
CA GLU A 251 -0.70 -10.31 -13.91
C GLU A 251 0.66 -10.33 -13.19
N LEU A 252 0.87 -9.38 -12.28
CA LEU A 252 2.07 -9.32 -11.44
C LEU A 252 2.23 -10.60 -10.62
N ASN A 253 1.20 -11.03 -9.90
CA ASN A 253 1.28 -12.24 -9.07
C ASN A 253 1.52 -13.51 -9.90
N GLU A 254 0.83 -13.64 -11.04
CA GLU A 254 1.01 -14.78 -11.95
C GLU A 254 2.46 -14.88 -12.45
N GLN A 255 3.02 -13.76 -12.87
CA GLN A 255 4.39 -13.67 -13.39
C GLN A 255 5.45 -13.87 -12.29
N LEU A 256 5.12 -13.57 -11.03
CA LEU A 256 5.94 -13.92 -9.85
C LEU A 256 5.87 -15.42 -9.48
N GLY A 257 5.05 -16.22 -10.18
CA GLY A 257 4.87 -17.64 -9.89
C GLY A 257 3.89 -17.92 -8.75
N ILE A 258 3.06 -16.94 -8.39
CA ILE A 258 2.07 -17.05 -7.33
C ILE A 258 0.70 -17.32 -7.95
N SER A 259 -0.02 -18.31 -7.42
CA SER A 259 -1.28 -18.78 -7.97
C SER A 259 -2.46 -18.39 -7.09
N ILE A 260 -3.61 -18.14 -7.71
CA ILE A 260 -4.86 -17.91 -6.99
C ILE A 260 -5.39 -19.27 -6.51
N VAL A 261 -5.65 -19.39 -5.21
CA VAL A 261 -6.20 -20.62 -4.61
C VAL A 261 -7.63 -20.44 -4.11
N LEU A 262 -8.09 -19.20 -3.96
CA LEU A 262 -9.45 -18.89 -3.55
C LEU A 262 -9.90 -17.54 -4.12
N GLU A 263 -11.13 -17.50 -4.62
CA GLU A 263 -11.82 -16.26 -5.01
C GLU A 263 -13.11 -16.07 -4.21
N ASN A 264 -13.39 -14.84 -3.78
CA ASN A 264 -14.59 -14.49 -3.05
C ASN A 264 -15.50 -13.54 -3.84
N LYS A 265 -16.32 -14.11 -4.73
CA LYS A 265 -17.26 -13.39 -5.60
C LYS A 265 -18.38 -12.69 -4.83
N THR A 266 -18.83 -13.27 -3.72
CA THR A 266 -19.88 -12.68 -2.87
C THR A 266 -19.40 -11.39 -2.21
N LYS A 267 -18.23 -11.44 -1.59
CA LYS A 267 -17.66 -10.27 -0.89
C LYS A 267 -17.29 -9.14 -1.85
N GLN A 268 -16.92 -9.43 -3.10
CA GLN A 268 -16.72 -8.39 -4.12
C GLN A 268 -17.99 -7.55 -4.36
N LYS A 269 -19.15 -8.21 -4.50
CA LYS A 269 -20.43 -7.54 -4.75
C LYS A 269 -20.84 -6.66 -3.55
N GLU A 270 -20.66 -7.18 -2.34
CA GLU A 270 -20.92 -6.44 -1.10
C GLU A 270 -20.07 -5.17 -1.00
N LEU A 271 -18.77 -5.29 -1.29
CA LEU A 271 -17.81 -4.20 -1.20
C LEU A 271 -17.87 -3.21 -2.38
N LYS A 272 -18.70 -3.48 -3.39
CA LYS A 272 -18.69 -2.76 -4.68
C LYS A 272 -17.26 -2.58 -5.20
N SER A 273 -16.47 -3.65 -5.10
CA SER A 273 -15.06 -3.64 -5.48
C SER A 273 -14.90 -3.96 -6.96
N ASN A 274 -14.00 -3.25 -7.63
CA ASN A 274 -13.67 -3.50 -9.03
C ASN A 274 -12.96 -4.84 -9.24
N ALA A 275 -12.41 -5.44 -8.18
CA ALA A 275 -11.69 -6.70 -8.23
C ALA A 275 -12.12 -7.68 -7.14
N LEU A 276 -11.94 -8.97 -7.45
CA LEU A 276 -12.29 -10.07 -6.55
C LEU A 276 -11.41 -10.08 -5.32
N LEU A 277 -12.03 -10.47 -4.20
CA LEU A 277 -11.40 -11.00 -3.01
C LEU A 277 -10.50 -12.21 -3.32
N ARG A 278 -9.16 -12.15 -3.30
CA ARG A 278 -8.32 -13.30 -3.72
C ARG A 278 -7.29 -13.69 -2.68
N LEU A 279 -7.17 -15.00 -2.44
CA LEU A 279 -6.05 -15.59 -1.73
C LEU A 279 -5.04 -16.12 -2.75
N TYR A 280 -3.82 -15.68 -2.59
CA TYR A 280 -2.67 -16.09 -3.38
C TYR A 280 -1.78 -17.02 -2.56
N GLU A 281 -1.25 -18.05 -3.20
CA GLU A 281 -0.27 -19.00 -2.63
C GLU A 281 0.81 -19.28 -3.67
N GLY A 282 2.06 -19.39 -3.23
CA GLY A 282 3.12 -19.79 -4.14
C GLY A 282 4.52 -19.68 -3.57
N HIS A 283 5.48 -19.89 -4.46
CA HIS A 283 6.91 -19.78 -4.20
C HIS A 283 7.54 -18.96 -5.33
N PHE A 284 8.59 -18.21 -5.04
CA PHE A 284 9.22 -17.34 -6.03
C PHE A 284 10.27 -18.06 -6.90
N GLU A 285 10.43 -19.38 -6.75
CA GLU A 285 11.43 -20.15 -7.51
C GLU A 285 11.28 -20.01 -9.02
N LYS A 286 10.03 -20.08 -9.53
CA LYS A 286 9.76 -19.89 -10.96
C LYS A 286 10.22 -18.51 -11.44
N PHE A 287 10.01 -17.47 -10.63
CA PHE A 287 10.44 -16.11 -10.95
C PHE A 287 11.96 -15.95 -10.91
N PHE A 288 12.65 -16.62 -9.99
CA PHE A 288 14.11 -16.55 -9.92
C PHE A 288 14.79 -17.39 -11.02
N ASN A 289 14.18 -18.49 -11.45
CA ASN A 289 14.75 -19.41 -12.43
C ASN A 289 14.45 -19.05 -13.90
N ASN A 290 13.43 -18.22 -14.16
CA ASN A 290 13.11 -17.69 -15.51
C ASN A 290 13.84 -16.39 -15.81
#